data_AF-A0A6P0MJK8-F1
#
_entry.id   AF-A0A6P0MJK8-F1
#
_cell.length_a   1.000
_cell.length_b   1.000
_cell.length_c   1.000
_cell.angle_alpha   90.00
_cell.angle_beta   90.00
_cell.angle_gamma   90.00
#
_symmetry.space_group_name_H-M   'P 1'
#
loop_
_entity.id
_entity.type
_entity.pdbx_description
1 polymer ?
#
loop_
_entity_poly.entity_id
_entity_poly.type
_entity_poly.pdbx_seq_one_letter_code
_entity_poly.pdbx_strand_id
1 'polypeptide(L)'
;MVQSQTPIDEQLRPFPDHTQLPESDGTFVKNFQEHPQSLLLTDSIEPVLQELHPDNHYAIGQDSGIYWRETDPPEKGAEAPDWFYVPGVPPRLDGKIRRSYVLWREYATPLIALEFASGNGAEERDKTPLQVVKGTVQKPGKFWVYEQIIRIPYYGIFVIDTGELEVYHWEDGTYERLSANDRGHYPINRMNVEIGVWRGTYLGQSEQAWLRWWDLNGNLLLTGKERAVIAQHDVEKERQRAEQERQQAEQERQRAEQERQRAEQEQQRAEQERQRAEKERQRAEQEQQRADQEQQKRQQLAAQLKEITPEQLQKLGIDPELLA
;
A
#
# COMPACT_ATOMS: atom_id res chain seq x y z
N MET A 1 16.96 -66.82 29.57
CA MET A 1 16.85 -65.35 29.36
C MET A 1 18.26 -64.83 29.18
N VAL A 2 18.67 -64.58 27.94
CA VAL A 2 19.98 -63.98 27.62
C VAL A 2 19.70 -62.52 27.32
N GLN A 3 20.07 -61.63 28.23
CA GLN A 3 20.05 -60.19 27.97
C GLN A 3 21.29 -59.86 27.13
N SER A 4 21.11 -59.69 25.83
CA SER A 4 22.10 -59.06 24.96
C SER A 4 21.99 -57.54 25.15
N GLN A 5 22.84 -56.97 26.00
CA GLN A 5 23.14 -55.55 25.94
C GLN A 5 24.18 -55.37 24.83
N THR A 6 23.71 -54.99 23.65
CA THR A 6 24.59 -54.48 22.59
C THR A 6 25.12 -53.12 23.07
N PRO A 7 26.44 -52.89 23.10
CA PRO A 7 26.97 -51.56 23.36
C PRO A 7 26.50 -50.65 22.22
N ILE A 8 25.84 -49.55 22.55
CA ILE A 8 25.59 -48.48 21.58
C ILE A 8 26.97 -47.91 21.25
N ASP A 9 27.39 -48.10 20.01
CA ASP A 9 28.69 -47.69 19.48
C ASP A 9 28.91 -46.18 19.69
N GLU A 10 29.93 -45.85 20.48
CA GLU A 10 30.39 -44.49 20.79
C GLU A 10 31.14 -43.84 19.60
N GLN A 11 31.11 -44.44 18.40
CA GLN A 11 31.79 -43.96 17.19
C GLN A 11 30.88 -43.30 16.14
N LEU A 12 29.66 -42.86 16.48
CA LEU A 12 28.94 -41.94 15.62
C LEU A 12 29.60 -40.56 15.70
N ARG A 13 30.51 -40.25 14.77
CA ARG A 13 30.98 -38.88 14.58
C ARG A 13 29.74 -37.98 14.41
N PRO A 14 29.62 -36.87 15.15
CA PRO A 14 28.51 -35.96 14.93
C PRO A 14 28.61 -35.40 13.51
N PHE A 15 27.52 -35.51 12.74
CA PHE A 15 27.44 -34.89 11.41
C PHE A 15 27.73 -33.39 11.52
N PRO A 16 28.38 -32.76 10.53
CA PRO A 16 28.63 -31.34 10.59
C PRO A 16 27.32 -30.54 10.60
N ASP A 17 27.33 -29.39 11.28
CA ASP A 17 26.25 -28.39 11.25
C ASP A 17 26.61 -27.17 10.39
N HIS A 18 25.64 -26.27 10.19
CA HIS A 18 25.81 -25.09 9.35
C HIS A 18 26.97 -24.17 9.76
N THR A 19 27.47 -24.25 11.01
CA THR A 19 28.60 -23.43 11.48
C THR A 19 29.96 -24.05 11.17
N GLN A 20 29.99 -25.35 10.89
CA GLN A 20 31.18 -26.13 10.59
C GLN A 20 31.40 -26.33 9.09
N LEU A 21 30.35 -26.09 8.29
CA LEU A 21 30.37 -26.19 6.84
C LEU A 21 30.77 -24.86 6.17
N PRO A 22 31.51 -24.92 5.05
CA PRO A 22 31.82 -23.77 4.21
C PRO A 22 30.57 -23.00 3.76
N GLU A 23 30.70 -21.68 3.67
CA GLU A 23 29.65 -20.76 3.21
C GLU A 23 29.90 -20.21 1.79
N SER A 24 30.99 -20.63 1.14
CA SER A 24 31.34 -20.30 -0.25
C SER A 24 32.00 -21.51 -0.91
N ASP A 25 31.77 -21.69 -2.21
CA ASP A 25 32.40 -22.74 -3.03
C ASP A 25 33.75 -22.30 -3.64
N GLY A 26 34.21 -21.08 -3.35
CA GLY A 26 35.46 -20.52 -3.86
C GLY A 26 35.42 -20.11 -5.34
N THR A 27 34.25 -20.10 -5.99
CA THR A 27 34.08 -19.63 -7.37
C THR A 27 33.63 -18.16 -7.41
N PHE A 28 33.92 -17.47 -8.52
CA PHE A 28 33.44 -16.11 -8.73
C PHE A 28 31.99 -16.14 -9.19
N VAL A 29 31.21 -15.14 -8.80
CA VAL A 29 29.87 -14.84 -9.35
C VAL A 29 29.96 -14.90 -10.88
N LYS A 30 29.11 -15.72 -11.51
CA LYS A 30 29.25 -16.02 -12.94
C LYS A 30 28.79 -14.83 -13.78
N ASN A 31 27.89 -13.99 -13.28
CA ASN A 31 27.49 -12.76 -13.97
C ASN A 31 26.95 -11.64 -13.04
N PHE A 32 27.01 -10.38 -13.49
CA PHE A 32 26.54 -9.21 -12.71
C PHE A 32 25.00 -9.08 -12.62
N GLN A 33 24.23 -9.94 -13.31
CA GLN A 33 22.77 -9.92 -13.28
C GLN A 33 22.19 -10.80 -12.16
N GLU A 34 22.90 -11.86 -11.74
CA GLU A 34 22.50 -12.77 -10.65
C GLU A 34 22.10 -11.99 -9.39
N HIS A 35 22.97 -11.07 -8.94
CA HIS A 35 22.73 -10.34 -7.71
C HIS A 35 21.49 -9.42 -7.75
N PRO A 36 21.34 -8.50 -8.73
CA PRO A 36 20.10 -7.74 -8.91
C PRO A 36 18.85 -8.63 -9.08
N GLN A 37 18.95 -9.76 -9.77
CA GLN A 37 17.83 -10.67 -10.01
C GLN A 37 17.32 -11.30 -8.69
N SER A 38 18.23 -11.76 -7.82
CA SER A 38 17.86 -12.31 -6.51
C SER A 38 17.29 -11.26 -5.56
N LEU A 39 17.82 -10.02 -5.58
CA LEU A 39 17.26 -8.90 -4.81
C LEU A 39 15.81 -8.62 -5.22
N LEU A 40 15.57 -8.57 -6.53
CA LEU A 40 14.26 -8.28 -7.10
C LEU A 40 13.22 -9.35 -6.72
N LEU A 41 13.59 -10.63 -6.78
CA LEU A 41 12.72 -11.73 -6.34
C LEU A 41 12.46 -11.70 -4.84
N THR A 42 13.50 -11.47 -4.04
CA THR A 42 13.42 -11.49 -2.57
C THR A 42 12.57 -10.34 -2.02
N ASP A 43 12.76 -9.12 -2.53
CA ASP A 43 12.02 -7.96 -2.06
C ASP A 43 10.54 -7.98 -2.48
N SER A 44 10.24 -8.48 -3.68
CA SER A 44 8.86 -8.50 -4.18
C SER A 44 8.00 -9.62 -3.57
N ILE A 45 8.58 -10.74 -3.13
CA ILE A 45 7.82 -11.85 -2.52
C ILE A 45 7.53 -11.64 -1.02
N GLU A 46 8.21 -10.71 -0.38
CA GLU A 46 8.14 -10.47 1.08
C GLU A 46 6.70 -10.37 1.64
N PRO A 47 5.76 -9.63 1.03
CA PRO A 47 4.38 -9.56 1.55
C PRO A 47 3.66 -10.91 1.55
N VAL A 48 3.90 -11.75 0.54
CA VAL A 48 3.32 -13.10 0.45
C VAL A 48 3.92 -14.00 1.53
N LEU A 49 5.22 -13.90 1.77
CA LEU A 49 5.87 -14.68 2.82
C LEU A 49 5.44 -14.26 4.23
N GLN A 50 5.16 -12.98 4.45
CA GLN A 50 4.58 -12.51 5.72
C GLN A 50 3.18 -13.06 5.98
N GLU A 51 2.37 -13.23 4.92
CA GLU A 51 1.05 -13.86 5.03
C GLU A 51 1.17 -15.37 5.29
N LEU A 52 2.07 -16.06 4.59
CA LEU A 52 2.30 -17.50 4.75
C LEU A 52 2.96 -17.86 6.09
N HIS A 53 3.86 -16.99 6.57
CA HIS A 53 4.70 -17.19 7.76
C HIS A 53 4.71 -15.93 8.64
N PRO A 54 3.60 -15.61 9.33
CA PRO A 54 3.54 -14.44 10.22
C PRO A 54 4.52 -14.52 11.40
N ASP A 55 5.06 -15.70 11.67
CA ASP A 55 6.09 -16.00 12.67
C ASP A 55 7.53 -15.92 12.11
N ASN A 56 7.69 -15.62 10.82
CA ASN A 56 8.95 -15.61 10.07
C ASN A 56 9.64 -16.97 9.99
N HIS A 57 8.94 -18.09 10.17
CA HIS A 57 9.51 -19.43 10.00
C HIS A 57 9.67 -19.79 8.51
N TYR A 58 10.60 -19.12 7.84
CA TYR A 58 11.12 -19.52 6.55
C TYR A 58 12.60 -19.13 6.39
N ALA A 59 13.23 -19.67 5.36
CA ALA A 59 14.55 -19.24 4.91
C ALA A 59 14.54 -18.99 3.40
N ILE A 60 15.24 -17.94 2.97
CA ILE A 60 15.62 -17.71 1.57
C ILE A 60 17.14 -17.81 1.52
N GLY A 61 17.67 -18.56 0.56
CA GLY A 61 19.08 -18.56 0.25
C GLY A 61 19.34 -17.93 -1.11
N GLN A 62 20.44 -17.20 -1.19
CA GLN A 62 21.03 -16.69 -2.42
C GLN A 62 22.50 -17.12 -2.40
N ASP A 63 22.94 -17.80 -3.46
CA ASP A 63 24.31 -18.33 -3.58
C ASP A 63 24.76 -19.13 -2.34
N SER A 64 23.79 -19.76 -1.66
CA SER A 64 24.00 -20.43 -0.38
C SER A 64 23.95 -21.94 -0.56
N GLY A 65 24.96 -22.64 -0.05
CA GLY A 65 25.04 -24.09 -0.17
C GLY A 65 23.91 -24.83 0.55
N ILE A 66 23.23 -25.71 -0.18
CA ILE A 66 22.33 -26.73 0.32
C ILE A 66 23.14 -28.02 0.41
N TYR A 67 23.55 -28.38 1.62
CA TYR A 67 24.28 -29.61 1.88
C TYR A 67 23.30 -30.79 1.94
N TRP A 68 23.45 -31.71 0.98
CA TRP A 68 22.54 -32.85 0.78
C TRP A 68 23.22 -34.20 1.04
N ARG A 69 24.55 -34.24 1.14
CA ARG A 69 25.31 -35.42 1.61
C ARG A 69 26.60 -35.02 2.30
N GLU A 70 27.16 -35.95 3.07
CA GLU A 70 28.47 -35.81 3.69
C GLU A 70 29.59 -36.23 2.71
N THR A 71 30.60 -35.38 2.52
CA THR A 71 31.77 -35.63 1.67
C THR A 71 33.04 -35.03 2.24
N ASP A 72 34.20 -35.43 1.71
CA ASP A 72 35.49 -34.79 1.94
C ASP A 72 36.14 -34.37 0.60
N PRO A 73 36.33 -33.07 0.34
CA PRO A 73 35.91 -31.94 1.17
C PRO A 73 34.36 -31.73 1.15
N PRO A 74 33.76 -31.04 2.14
CA PRO A 74 32.30 -30.96 2.30
C PRO A 74 31.53 -30.32 1.14
N GLU A 75 32.14 -29.39 0.41
CA GLU A 75 31.53 -28.64 -0.70
C GLU A 75 31.11 -29.56 -1.85
N LYS A 76 31.73 -30.75 -1.98
CA LYS A 76 31.32 -31.79 -2.96
C LYS A 76 29.95 -32.41 -2.66
N GLY A 77 29.42 -32.16 -1.46
CA GLY A 77 28.12 -32.61 -0.97
C GLY A 77 27.07 -31.50 -0.94
N ALA A 78 27.37 -30.34 -1.51
CA ALA A 78 26.47 -29.20 -1.59
C ALA A 78 26.15 -28.83 -3.04
N GLU A 79 24.97 -28.27 -3.25
CA GLU A 79 24.63 -27.46 -4.42
C GLU A 79 24.19 -26.07 -3.94
N ALA A 80 24.55 -25.02 -4.65
CA ALA A 80 24.23 -23.64 -4.28
C ALA A 80 23.37 -23.00 -5.40
N PRO A 81 22.04 -23.06 -5.29
CA PRO A 81 21.17 -22.35 -6.23
C PRO A 81 21.36 -20.83 -6.11
N ASP A 82 21.20 -20.12 -7.23
CA ASP A 82 21.23 -18.65 -7.24
C ASP A 82 20.12 -18.03 -6.37
N TRP A 83 18.98 -18.71 -6.29
CA TRP A 83 17.90 -18.37 -5.35
C TRP A 83 17.09 -19.61 -4.94
N PHE A 84 16.78 -19.77 -3.66
CA PHE A 84 15.85 -20.81 -3.20
C PHE A 84 15.07 -20.37 -1.96
N TYR A 85 13.95 -21.04 -1.71
CA TYR A 85 13.06 -20.77 -0.59
C TYR A 85 12.67 -22.05 0.15
N VAL A 86 12.75 -22.02 1.48
CA VAL A 86 12.41 -23.12 2.38
C VAL A 86 11.32 -22.65 3.36
N PRO A 87 10.09 -23.19 3.29
CA PRO A 87 9.04 -22.86 4.25
C PRO A 87 9.19 -23.64 5.57
N GLY A 88 8.68 -23.08 6.66
CA GLY A 88 8.51 -23.77 7.95
C GLY A 88 9.79 -23.97 8.77
N VAL A 89 10.86 -23.24 8.46
CA VAL A 89 12.15 -23.33 9.17
C VAL A 89 12.49 -22.01 9.86
N PRO A 90 13.09 -22.01 11.05
CA PRO A 90 13.40 -20.76 11.75
C PRO A 90 14.45 -19.96 11.00
N PRO A 91 14.42 -18.62 11.03
CA PRO A 91 15.38 -17.78 10.31
C PRO A 91 16.79 -17.89 10.90
N ARG A 92 16.89 -18.37 12.15
CA ARG A 92 18.13 -18.69 12.86
C ARG A 92 18.10 -20.14 13.32
N LEU A 93 19.24 -20.81 13.28
CA LEU A 93 19.40 -22.14 13.85
C LEU A 93 20.19 -22.02 15.17
N ASP A 94 19.61 -22.52 16.27
CA ASP A 94 20.18 -22.41 17.63
C ASP A 94 20.64 -20.98 18.00
N GLY A 95 19.86 -19.97 17.62
CA GLY A 95 20.14 -18.55 17.87
C GLY A 95 21.22 -17.92 16.97
N LYS A 96 21.85 -18.70 16.09
CA LYS A 96 22.89 -18.26 15.15
C LYS A 96 22.31 -17.97 13.77
N ILE A 97 23.00 -17.10 13.04
CA ILE A 97 22.71 -16.84 11.62
C ILE A 97 23.05 -18.11 10.83
N ARG A 98 22.16 -18.46 9.88
CA ARG A 98 22.37 -19.55 8.93
C ARG A 98 23.53 -19.21 8.01
N ARG A 99 24.51 -20.11 7.86
CA ARG A 99 25.64 -19.95 6.92
C ARG A 99 25.48 -20.83 5.67
N SER A 100 24.67 -21.86 5.80
CA SER A 100 24.32 -22.83 4.78
C SER A 100 23.02 -23.51 5.21
N TYR A 101 22.38 -24.23 4.29
CA TYR A 101 21.22 -25.06 4.58
C TYR A 101 21.64 -26.52 4.68
N VAL A 102 21.38 -27.17 5.80
CA VAL A 102 21.89 -28.54 6.06
C VAL A 102 20.73 -29.52 6.07
N LEU A 103 20.48 -30.16 4.93
CA LEU A 103 19.26 -30.94 4.69
C LEU A 103 19.05 -32.06 5.71
N TRP A 104 20.11 -32.78 6.09
CA TRP A 104 20.04 -33.88 7.06
C TRP A 104 19.88 -33.44 8.52
N ARG A 105 20.06 -32.15 8.82
CA ARG A 105 19.83 -31.57 10.16
C ARG A 105 18.47 -30.91 10.27
N GLU A 106 17.95 -30.38 9.18
CA GLU A 106 16.75 -29.54 9.18
C GLU A 106 15.49 -30.28 8.72
N TYR A 107 15.64 -31.41 8.02
CA TYR A 107 14.54 -32.30 7.59
C TYR A 107 13.40 -31.61 6.80
N ALA A 108 13.63 -30.41 6.30
CA ALA A 108 12.76 -29.69 5.40
C ALA A 108 13.48 -29.48 4.06
N THR A 109 12.75 -29.62 2.96
CA THR A 109 13.30 -29.41 1.62
C THR A 109 12.96 -27.99 1.16
N PRO A 110 13.80 -27.35 0.33
CA PRO A 110 13.37 -26.18 -0.41
C PRO A 110 12.08 -26.48 -1.16
N LEU A 111 11.19 -25.49 -1.21
CA LEU A 111 9.97 -25.55 -2.00
C LEU A 111 10.26 -25.23 -3.46
N ILE A 112 11.12 -24.25 -3.69
CA ILE A 112 11.54 -23.83 -5.02
C ILE A 112 13.04 -23.50 -5.02
N ALA A 113 13.73 -23.85 -6.10
CA ALA A 113 15.07 -23.40 -6.41
C ALA A 113 15.10 -22.82 -7.84
N LEU A 114 15.88 -21.77 -8.04
CA LEU A 114 16.05 -21.07 -9.31
C LEU A 114 17.53 -20.96 -9.63
N GLU A 115 17.87 -21.23 -10.89
CA GLU A 115 19.21 -21.06 -11.45
C GLU A 115 19.14 -20.06 -12.62
N PHE A 116 20.08 -19.13 -12.66
CA PHE A 116 20.24 -18.07 -13.62
C PHE A 116 21.40 -18.41 -14.54
N ALA A 117 21.10 -19.15 -15.61
CA ALA A 117 22.10 -19.61 -16.54
C ALA A 117 22.66 -18.44 -17.37
N SER A 118 23.98 -18.24 -17.27
CA SER A 118 24.74 -17.32 -18.13
C SER A 118 25.02 -17.89 -19.53
N GLY A 119 24.96 -19.23 -19.67
CA GLY A 119 25.00 -19.92 -20.97
C GLY A 119 23.61 -20.38 -21.40
N ASN A 120 23.53 -21.40 -22.25
CA ASN A 120 22.25 -21.98 -22.70
C ASN A 120 21.51 -22.83 -21.62
N GLY A 121 22.04 -22.90 -20.40
CA GLY A 121 21.51 -23.70 -19.28
C GLY A 121 21.73 -25.21 -19.39
N ALA A 122 22.62 -25.70 -20.26
CA ALA A 122 22.88 -27.14 -20.37
C ALA A 122 23.40 -27.76 -19.06
N GLU A 123 24.25 -27.05 -18.32
CA GLU A 123 24.72 -27.47 -16.98
C GLU A 123 23.56 -27.64 -16.00
N GLU A 124 22.61 -26.70 -16.04
CA GLU A 124 21.43 -26.69 -15.15
C GLU A 124 20.42 -27.80 -15.49
N ARG A 125 20.56 -28.42 -16.68
CA ARG A 125 19.78 -29.57 -17.15
C ARG A 125 20.56 -30.90 -17.07
N ASP A 126 21.77 -30.91 -16.51
CA ASP A 126 22.57 -32.13 -16.41
C ASP A 126 21.92 -33.13 -15.44
N LYS A 127 21.49 -34.27 -16.00
CA LYS A 127 20.86 -35.38 -15.27
C LYS A 127 21.85 -36.49 -14.89
N THR A 128 23.15 -36.25 -14.99
CA THR A 128 24.17 -37.26 -14.68
C THR A 128 24.02 -37.74 -13.23
N PRO A 129 23.76 -39.04 -13.01
CA PRO A 129 23.56 -39.57 -11.67
C PRO A 129 24.86 -39.61 -10.87
N LEU A 130 24.74 -39.62 -9.54
CA LEU A 130 25.89 -39.86 -8.68
C LEU A 130 26.41 -41.28 -8.90
N GLN A 131 27.65 -41.42 -9.37
CA GLN A 131 28.31 -42.71 -9.60
C GLN A 131 29.73 -42.73 -9.03
N VAL A 132 30.17 -43.93 -8.63
CA VAL A 132 31.56 -44.19 -8.24
C VAL A 132 32.25 -44.94 -9.39
N VAL A 133 33.18 -44.28 -10.06
CA VAL A 133 33.92 -44.85 -11.19
C VAL A 133 35.38 -45.03 -10.78
N LYS A 134 35.85 -46.28 -10.73
CA LYS A 134 37.24 -46.63 -10.37
C LYS A 134 37.71 -46.03 -9.04
N GLY A 135 36.82 -45.96 -8.04
CA GLY A 135 37.13 -45.41 -6.71
C GLY A 135 37.03 -43.89 -6.61
N THR A 136 36.73 -43.19 -7.71
CA THR A 136 36.49 -41.75 -7.71
C THR A 136 35.00 -41.47 -7.85
N VAL A 137 34.46 -40.62 -6.98
CA VAL A 137 33.08 -40.13 -7.07
C VAL A 137 32.99 -39.12 -8.21
N GLN A 138 32.18 -39.40 -9.22
CA GLN A 138 31.83 -38.44 -10.26
C GLN A 138 30.88 -37.38 -9.68
N LYS A 139 31.10 -36.10 -10.01
CA LYS A 139 30.15 -35.04 -9.62
C LYS A 139 28.83 -35.29 -10.35
N PRO A 140 27.69 -35.42 -9.65
CA PRO A 140 26.39 -35.54 -10.29
C PRO A 140 26.00 -34.21 -10.93
N GLY A 141 25.09 -34.27 -11.90
CA GLY A 141 24.48 -33.07 -12.45
C GLY A 141 23.46 -32.45 -11.48
N LYS A 142 23.36 -31.12 -11.46
CA LYS A 142 22.48 -30.39 -10.52
C LYS A 142 21.02 -30.80 -10.67
N PHE A 143 20.54 -30.92 -11.91
CA PHE A 143 19.17 -31.35 -12.20
C PHE A 143 18.85 -32.68 -11.53
N TRP A 144 19.77 -33.65 -11.63
CA TRP A 144 19.61 -34.96 -10.98
C TRP A 144 19.60 -34.85 -9.46
N VAL A 145 20.47 -34.02 -8.85
CA VAL A 145 20.48 -33.81 -7.40
C VAL A 145 19.15 -33.22 -6.92
N TYR A 146 18.67 -32.16 -7.58
CA TYR A 146 17.41 -31.52 -7.23
C TYR A 146 16.20 -32.45 -7.43
N GLU A 147 16.19 -33.27 -8.49
CA GLU A 147 15.09 -34.18 -8.82
C GLU A 147 15.08 -35.44 -7.93
N GLN A 148 16.21 -36.13 -7.83
CA GLN A 148 16.26 -37.49 -7.29
C GLN A 148 16.61 -37.54 -5.80
N ILE A 149 17.41 -36.57 -5.33
CA ILE A 149 17.92 -36.53 -3.95
C ILE A 149 17.13 -35.55 -3.10
N ILE A 150 17.17 -34.26 -3.45
CA ILE A 150 16.55 -33.20 -2.64
C ILE A 150 15.04 -33.16 -2.86
N ARG A 151 14.57 -33.49 -4.07
CA ARG A 151 13.15 -33.52 -4.47
C ARG A 151 12.47 -32.18 -4.24
N ILE A 152 13.11 -31.12 -4.74
CA ILE A 152 12.58 -29.76 -4.63
C ILE A 152 11.29 -29.69 -5.45
N PRO A 153 10.13 -29.33 -4.88
CA PRO A 153 8.87 -29.37 -5.63
C PRO A 153 8.88 -28.53 -6.92
N TYR A 154 9.51 -27.37 -6.93
CA TYR A 154 9.63 -26.52 -8.12
C TYR A 154 11.09 -26.21 -8.43
N TYR A 155 11.47 -26.34 -9.70
CA TYR A 155 12.81 -25.98 -10.16
C TYR A 155 12.73 -25.10 -11.40
N GLY A 156 13.30 -23.90 -11.34
CA GLY A 156 13.31 -22.95 -12.44
C GLY A 156 14.70 -22.75 -13.03
N ILE A 157 14.79 -22.71 -14.36
CA ILE A 157 16.00 -22.36 -15.08
C ILE A 157 15.69 -21.13 -15.92
N PHE A 158 16.40 -20.03 -15.65
CA PHE A 158 16.26 -18.79 -16.39
C PHE A 158 17.55 -18.50 -17.16
N VAL A 159 17.45 -18.50 -18.49
CA VAL A 159 18.56 -18.17 -19.37
C VAL A 159 18.61 -16.66 -19.54
N ILE A 160 19.63 -16.03 -18.96
CA ILE A 160 19.78 -14.58 -18.91
C ILE A 160 19.79 -13.94 -20.30
N ASP A 161 20.59 -14.50 -21.21
CA ASP A 161 20.82 -13.91 -22.54
C ASP A 161 19.57 -13.89 -23.42
N THR A 162 18.71 -14.90 -23.31
CA THR A 162 17.50 -15.04 -24.13
C THR A 162 16.24 -14.53 -23.40
N GLY A 163 16.28 -14.51 -22.07
CA GLY A 163 15.12 -14.30 -21.22
C GLY A 163 14.15 -15.48 -21.20
N GLU A 164 14.60 -16.69 -21.57
CA GLU A 164 13.79 -17.90 -21.52
C GLU A 164 13.73 -18.44 -20.09
N LEU A 165 12.51 -18.66 -19.59
CA LEU A 165 12.26 -19.32 -18.31
C LEU A 165 11.63 -20.70 -18.56
N GLU A 166 12.24 -21.72 -17.98
CA GLU A 166 11.69 -23.06 -17.84
C GLU A 166 11.39 -23.32 -16.37
N VAL A 167 10.24 -23.92 -16.08
CA VAL A 167 9.90 -24.36 -14.73
C VAL A 167 9.51 -25.83 -14.78
N TYR A 168 10.01 -26.59 -13.82
CA TYR A 168 9.74 -28.00 -13.62
C TYR A 168 9.00 -28.18 -12.30
N HIS A 169 8.03 -29.08 -12.28
CA HIS A 169 7.31 -29.50 -11.08
C HIS A 169 7.63 -30.97 -10.80
N TRP A 170 7.98 -31.27 -9.56
CA TRP A 170 8.27 -32.64 -9.13
C TRP A 170 6.97 -33.41 -8.92
N GLU A 171 6.71 -34.39 -9.78
CA GLU A 171 5.53 -35.25 -9.73
C GLU A 171 5.93 -36.71 -9.96
N ASP A 172 5.37 -37.63 -9.18
CA ASP A 172 5.56 -39.08 -9.32
C ASP A 172 7.02 -39.57 -9.44
N GLY A 173 7.97 -38.85 -8.83
CA GLY A 173 9.38 -39.23 -8.78
C GLY A 173 10.28 -38.54 -9.81
N THR A 174 9.73 -37.72 -10.70
CA THR A 174 10.49 -37.02 -11.75
C THR A 174 10.06 -35.56 -11.90
N TYR A 175 10.90 -34.76 -12.55
CA TYR A 175 10.54 -33.42 -12.95
C TYR A 175 9.79 -33.43 -14.27
N GLU A 176 8.55 -32.96 -14.21
CA GLU A 176 7.73 -32.66 -15.38
C GLU A 176 7.83 -31.18 -15.71
N ARG A 177 8.03 -30.85 -16.98
CA ARG A 177 8.08 -29.45 -17.41
C ARG A 177 6.69 -28.84 -17.27
N LEU A 178 6.59 -27.81 -16.43
CA LEU A 178 5.35 -27.08 -16.24
C LEU A 178 5.03 -26.26 -17.48
N SER A 179 3.76 -26.16 -17.85
CA SER A 179 3.31 -25.26 -18.92
C SER A 179 2.99 -23.89 -18.34
N ALA A 180 3.41 -22.84 -19.01
CA ALA A 180 3.00 -21.49 -18.64
C ALA A 180 1.48 -21.29 -18.89
N ASN A 181 0.87 -20.41 -18.11
CA ASN A 181 -0.51 -19.96 -18.32
C ASN A 181 -0.61 -19.00 -19.53
N ASP A 182 -1.81 -18.52 -19.82
CA ASP A 182 -2.08 -17.60 -20.95
C ASP A 182 -1.32 -16.26 -20.88
N ARG A 183 -0.76 -15.91 -19.70
CA ARG A 183 0.08 -14.72 -19.49
C ARG A 183 1.58 -15.00 -19.64
N GLY A 184 1.97 -16.26 -19.87
CA GLY A 184 3.37 -16.67 -19.90
C GLY A 184 4.00 -16.84 -18.51
N HIS A 185 3.19 -17.02 -17.45
CA HIS A 185 3.67 -17.26 -16.09
C HIS A 185 3.45 -18.72 -15.66
N TYR A 186 4.26 -19.18 -14.72
CA TYR A 186 4.25 -20.53 -14.17
C TYR A 186 3.71 -20.52 -12.73
N PRO A 187 2.58 -21.21 -12.45
CA PRO A 187 1.97 -21.18 -11.13
C PRO A 187 2.77 -22.00 -10.10
N ILE A 188 3.07 -21.38 -8.96
CA ILE A 188 3.65 -22.01 -7.77
C ILE A 188 2.53 -22.12 -6.73
N ASN A 189 1.66 -23.11 -6.92
CA ASN A 189 0.38 -23.22 -6.21
C ASN A 189 0.54 -23.22 -4.68
N ARG A 190 1.61 -23.82 -4.14
CA ARG A 190 1.87 -23.85 -2.68
C ARG A 190 2.12 -22.46 -2.07
N MET A 191 2.45 -21.47 -2.87
CA MET A 191 2.66 -20.08 -2.44
C MET A 191 1.55 -19.14 -2.91
N ASN A 192 0.56 -19.62 -3.69
CA ASN A 192 -0.46 -18.80 -4.34
C ASN A 192 0.13 -17.64 -5.18
N VAL A 193 1.25 -17.89 -5.87
CA VAL A 193 1.90 -16.94 -6.78
C VAL A 193 2.24 -17.60 -8.11
N GLU A 194 2.61 -16.78 -9.08
CA GLU A 194 3.16 -17.18 -10.36
C GLU A 194 4.55 -16.58 -10.52
N ILE A 195 5.46 -17.31 -11.18
CA ILE A 195 6.76 -16.80 -11.62
C ILE A 195 6.78 -16.66 -13.13
N GLY A 196 7.41 -15.62 -13.64
CA GLY A 196 7.38 -15.26 -15.04
C GLY A 196 8.44 -14.23 -15.40
N VAL A 197 8.48 -13.85 -16.66
CA VAL A 197 9.46 -12.90 -17.19
C VAL A 197 8.80 -11.55 -17.42
N TRP A 198 9.37 -10.52 -16.81
CA TRP A 198 9.01 -9.12 -17.02
C TRP A 198 10.13 -8.40 -17.74
N ARG A 199 9.82 -7.65 -18.80
CA ARG A 199 10.78 -6.78 -19.50
C ARG A 199 10.63 -5.35 -19.02
N GLY A 200 11.72 -4.76 -18.54
CA GLY A 200 11.71 -3.38 -18.11
C GLY A 200 13.01 -2.94 -17.44
N THR A 201 12.92 -1.83 -16.69
CA THR A 201 14.09 -1.19 -16.07
C THR A 201 14.18 -1.50 -14.59
N TYR A 202 15.30 -2.06 -14.14
CA TYR A 202 15.61 -2.25 -12.72
C TYR A 202 17.07 -1.87 -12.45
N LEU A 203 17.30 -1.12 -11.37
CA LEU A 203 18.63 -0.57 -11.00
C LEU A 203 19.40 0.11 -12.16
N GLY A 204 18.67 0.81 -13.05
CA GLY A 204 19.26 1.53 -14.18
C GLY A 204 19.58 0.67 -15.40
N GLN A 205 19.35 -0.64 -15.35
CA GLN A 205 19.46 -1.52 -16.51
C GLN A 205 18.12 -1.58 -17.24
N SER A 206 18.05 -0.89 -18.38
CA SER A 206 16.82 -0.70 -19.16
C SER A 206 16.51 -1.86 -20.11
N GLU A 207 15.22 -2.14 -20.33
CA GLU A 207 14.72 -3.11 -21.32
C GLU A 207 15.23 -4.55 -21.15
N GLN A 208 15.65 -4.91 -19.95
CA GLN A 208 16.17 -6.24 -19.63
C GLN A 208 15.05 -7.19 -19.20
N ALA A 209 15.25 -8.49 -19.44
CA ALA A 209 14.38 -9.54 -18.95
C ALA A 209 14.71 -9.86 -17.49
N TRP A 210 13.70 -9.80 -16.63
CA TRP A 210 13.79 -10.09 -15.21
C TRP A 210 12.77 -11.13 -14.80
N LEU A 211 13.13 -12.05 -13.92
CA LEU A 211 12.14 -12.81 -13.18
C LEU A 211 11.44 -11.92 -12.17
N ARG A 212 10.12 -12.02 -12.10
CA ARG A 212 9.28 -11.37 -11.08
C ARG A 212 8.28 -12.37 -10.51
N TRP A 213 7.55 -11.94 -9.50
CA TRP A 213 6.41 -12.67 -8.96
C TRP A 213 5.11 -11.97 -9.34
N TRP A 214 4.06 -12.74 -9.56
CA TRP A 214 2.69 -12.28 -9.75
C TRP A 214 1.76 -13.01 -8.80
N ASP A 215 0.62 -12.40 -8.44
CA ASP A 215 -0.47 -13.16 -7.84
C ASP A 215 -1.18 -14.04 -8.88
N LEU A 216 -2.08 -14.92 -8.45
CA LEU A 216 -2.84 -15.81 -9.35
C LEU A 216 -3.78 -15.04 -10.30
N ASN A 217 -4.08 -13.77 -10.03
CA ASN A 217 -4.88 -12.91 -10.89
C ASN A 217 -4.03 -12.22 -11.99
N GLY A 218 -2.70 -12.36 -11.93
CA GLY A 218 -1.78 -11.72 -12.86
C GLY A 218 -1.36 -10.31 -12.46
N ASN A 219 -1.59 -9.89 -11.21
CA ASN A 219 -1.06 -8.63 -10.69
C ASN A 219 0.41 -8.81 -10.30
N LEU A 220 1.26 -7.89 -10.75
CA LEU A 220 2.68 -7.89 -10.42
C LEU A 220 2.87 -7.67 -8.91
N LEU A 221 3.62 -8.55 -8.25
CA LEU A 221 4.09 -8.34 -6.89
C LEU A 221 5.17 -7.26 -6.92
N LEU A 222 4.84 -6.13 -6.30
CA LEU A 222 5.68 -4.93 -6.31
C LEU A 222 6.79 -5.05 -5.27
N THR A 223 7.97 -4.53 -5.62
CA THR A 223 9.07 -4.26 -4.69
C THR A 223 8.64 -3.26 -3.61
N GLY A 224 9.33 -3.24 -2.47
CA GLY A 224 9.08 -2.25 -1.42
C GLY A 224 9.20 -0.82 -1.94
N LYS A 225 10.15 -0.57 -2.85
CA LYS A 225 10.33 0.72 -3.51
C LYS A 225 9.13 1.10 -4.40
N GLU A 226 8.66 0.19 -5.25
CA GLU A 226 7.50 0.44 -6.11
C GLU A 226 6.23 0.70 -5.27
N ARG A 227 6.00 -0.09 -4.21
CA ARG A 227 4.89 0.13 -3.26
C ARG A 227 4.97 1.50 -2.59
N ALA A 228 6.16 1.91 -2.16
CA ALA A 228 6.36 3.20 -1.51
C ALA A 228 6.08 4.38 -2.45
N VAL A 229 6.47 4.28 -3.73
CA VAL A 229 6.18 5.32 -4.74
C VAL A 229 4.67 5.45 -4.98
N ILE A 230 3.95 4.33 -5.09
CA ILE A 230 2.48 4.34 -5.24
C ILE A 230 1.83 4.96 -4.01
N ALA A 231 2.22 4.53 -2.80
CA ALA A 231 1.67 5.06 -1.56
C ALA A 231 1.92 6.58 -1.41
N GLN A 232 3.09 7.08 -1.80
CA GLN A 232 3.39 8.51 -1.81
C GLN A 232 2.48 9.28 -2.77
N HIS A 233 2.27 8.76 -3.98
CA HIS A 233 1.38 9.36 -4.96
C HIS A 233 -0.08 9.40 -4.46
N ASP A 234 -0.55 8.33 -3.83
CA ASP A 234 -1.91 8.27 -3.29
C ASP A 234 -2.10 9.24 -2.12
N VAL A 235 -1.12 9.35 -1.22
CA VAL A 235 -1.12 10.35 -0.13
C VAL A 235 -1.15 11.77 -0.68
N GLU A 236 -0.38 12.07 -1.73
CA GLU A 236 -0.37 13.39 -2.35
C GLU A 236 -1.72 13.72 -3.01
N LYS A 237 -2.30 12.74 -3.70
CA LYS A 237 -3.63 12.89 -4.32
C LYS A 237 -4.72 13.15 -3.29
N GLU A 238 -4.71 12.43 -2.16
CA GLU A 238 -5.68 12.66 -1.08
C GLU A 238 -5.45 14.01 -0.38
N ARG A 239 -4.20 14.47 -0.23
CA ARG A 239 -3.91 15.83 0.26
C ARG A 239 -4.47 16.90 -0.67
N GLN A 240 -4.30 16.75 -1.97
CA GLN A 240 -4.85 17.70 -2.96
C GLN A 240 -6.38 17.75 -2.90
N ARG A 241 -7.05 16.60 -2.74
CA ARG A 241 -8.50 16.54 -2.56
C ARG A 241 -8.95 17.25 -1.28
N ALA A 242 -8.31 16.94 -0.16
CA ALA A 242 -8.63 17.56 1.13
C ALA A 242 -8.40 19.09 1.11
N GLU A 243 -7.36 19.57 0.43
CA GLU A 243 -7.11 21.00 0.27
C GLU A 243 -8.16 21.68 -0.62
N GLN A 244 -8.58 21.03 -1.70
CA GLN A 244 -9.65 21.53 -2.57
C GLN A 244 -10.98 21.64 -1.80
N GLU A 245 -11.33 20.63 -1.00
CA GLU A 245 -12.52 20.65 -0.15
C GLU A 245 -12.45 21.76 0.90
N ARG A 246 -11.28 21.98 1.52
CA ARG A 246 -11.08 23.10 2.47
C ARG A 246 -11.28 24.45 1.80
N GLN A 247 -10.74 24.65 0.60
CA GLN A 247 -10.92 25.89 -0.15
C GLN A 247 -12.38 26.13 -0.51
N GLN A 248 -13.12 25.09 -0.89
CA GLN A 248 -14.56 25.20 -1.17
C GLN A 248 -15.34 25.55 0.11
N ALA A 249 -15.06 24.88 1.23
CA ALA A 249 -15.71 25.16 2.50
C ALA A 249 -15.42 26.60 2.99
N GLU A 250 -14.20 27.09 2.79
CA GLU A 250 -13.82 28.47 3.13
C GLU A 250 -14.54 29.49 2.24
N GLN A 251 -14.62 29.24 0.93
CA GLN A 251 -15.38 30.09 0.02
C GLN A 251 -16.88 30.14 0.37
N GLU A 252 -17.46 28.99 0.73
CA GLU A 252 -18.85 28.92 1.15
C GLU A 252 -19.09 29.68 2.46
N ARG A 253 -18.18 29.55 3.44
CA ARG A 253 -18.20 30.35 4.68
C ARG A 253 -18.14 31.84 4.41
N GLN A 254 -17.25 32.27 3.52
CA GLN A 254 -17.14 33.69 3.14
C GLN A 254 -18.42 34.20 2.47
N ARG A 255 -19.07 33.39 1.62
CA ARG A 255 -20.35 33.74 1.01
C ARG A 255 -21.47 33.84 2.05
N ALA A 256 -21.56 32.87 2.95
CA ALA A 256 -22.55 32.86 4.03
C ALA A 256 -22.36 34.07 4.97
N GLU A 257 -21.12 34.43 5.27
CA GLU A 257 -20.80 35.62 6.08
C GLU A 257 -21.19 36.92 5.36
N GLN A 258 -20.89 37.04 4.07
CA GLN A 258 -21.32 38.19 3.26
C GLN A 258 -22.85 38.31 3.18
N GLU A 259 -23.55 37.18 3.05
CA GLU A 259 -25.01 37.15 3.04
C GLU A 259 -25.61 37.58 4.38
N ARG A 260 -25.04 37.11 5.51
CA ARG A 260 -25.40 37.56 6.86
C ARG A 260 -25.22 39.07 7.03
N GLN A 261 -24.07 39.61 6.62
CA GLN A 261 -23.80 41.04 6.71
C GLN A 261 -24.79 41.87 5.87
N ARG A 262 -25.19 41.38 4.68
CA ARG A 262 -26.23 42.03 3.86
C ARG A 262 -27.59 42.00 4.55
N ALA A 263 -27.99 40.86 5.11
CA ALA A 263 -29.24 40.72 5.83
C ALA A 263 -29.28 41.64 7.06
N GLU A 264 -28.19 41.76 7.82
CA GLU A 264 -28.08 42.68 8.96
C GLU A 264 -28.20 44.15 8.52
N GLN A 265 -27.54 44.54 7.42
CA GLN A 265 -27.67 45.90 6.88
C GLN A 265 -29.10 46.20 6.41
N GLU A 266 -29.78 45.23 5.79
CA GLU A 266 -31.16 45.38 5.36
C GLU A 266 -32.12 45.53 6.55
N GLN A 267 -31.93 44.73 7.61
CA GLN A 267 -32.68 44.86 8.86
C GLN A 267 -32.47 46.23 9.51
N GLN A 268 -31.24 46.73 9.57
CA GLN A 268 -30.95 48.07 10.10
C GLN A 268 -31.64 49.18 9.29
N ARG A 269 -31.68 49.06 7.95
CA ARG A 269 -32.40 50.02 7.10
C ARG A 269 -33.90 49.98 7.34
N ALA A 270 -34.48 48.78 7.39
CA ALA A 270 -35.91 48.60 7.66
C ALA A 270 -36.30 49.16 9.04
N GLU A 271 -35.46 48.97 10.06
CA GLU A 271 -35.67 49.53 11.40
C GLU A 271 -35.60 51.07 11.40
N GLN A 272 -34.61 51.65 10.71
CA GLN A 272 -34.53 53.11 10.55
C GLN A 272 -35.74 53.69 9.82
N GLU A 273 -36.24 53.01 8.79
CA GLU A 273 -37.42 53.43 8.04
C GLU A 273 -38.68 53.37 8.90
N ARG A 274 -38.86 52.31 9.70
CA ARG A 274 -39.94 52.20 10.69
C ARG A 274 -39.91 53.35 11.70
N GLN A 275 -38.74 53.65 12.26
CA GLN A 275 -38.59 54.76 13.21
C GLN A 275 -38.92 56.12 12.57
N ARG A 276 -38.59 56.32 11.29
CA ARG A 276 -38.96 57.54 10.56
C ARG A 276 -40.47 57.62 10.36
N ALA A 277 -41.09 56.53 9.89
CA ALA A 277 -42.54 56.46 9.69
C ALA A 277 -43.31 56.67 11.01
N GLU A 278 -42.81 56.15 12.13
CA GLU A 278 -43.41 56.35 13.45
C GLU A 278 -43.30 57.82 13.91
N LYS A 279 -42.13 58.45 13.74
CA LYS A 279 -41.98 59.89 14.01
C LYS A 279 -42.90 60.75 13.15
N GLU A 280 -43.08 60.40 11.89
CA GLU A 280 -43.96 61.10 10.97
C GLU A 280 -45.43 60.95 11.37
N ARG A 281 -45.86 59.75 11.75
CA ARG A 281 -47.19 59.52 12.34
C ARG A 281 -47.43 60.35 13.60
N GLN A 282 -46.47 60.37 14.54
CA GLN A 282 -46.59 61.18 15.75
C GLN A 282 -46.72 62.68 15.45
N ARG A 283 -45.99 63.18 14.44
CA ARG A 283 -46.12 64.58 13.99
C ARG A 283 -47.49 64.84 13.39
N ALA A 284 -47.97 63.97 12.52
CA ALA A 284 -49.30 64.08 11.92
C ALA A 284 -50.41 64.04 13.00
N GLU A 285 -50.31 63.16 13.99
CA GLU A 285 -51.24 63.11 15.12
C GLU A 285 -51.21 64.40 15.97
N GLN A 286 -50.02 64.94 16.24
CA GLN A 286 -49.90 66.23 16.95
C GLN A 286 -50.50 67.39 16.15
N GLU A 287 -50.29 67.41 14.84
CA GLU A 287 -50.83 68.44 13.95
C GLU A 287 -52.36 68.35 13.87
N GLN A 288 -52.90 67.14 13.76
CA GLN A 288 -54.34 66.87 13.82
C GLN A 288 -54.94 67.34 15.16
N GLN A 289 -54.31 67.00 16.28
CA GLN A 289 -54.78 67.47 17.60
C GLN A 289 -54.78 69.00 17.71
N ARG A 290 -53.76 69.68 17.16
CA ARG A 290 -53.72 71.15 17.12
C ARG A 290 -54.84 71.72 16.24
N ALA A 291 -55.07 71.13 15.07
CA ALA A 291 -56.15 71.53 14.18
C ALA A 291 -57.52 71.35 14.84
N ASP A 292 -57.76 70.21 15.50
CA ASP A 292 -58.99 69.93 16.24
C ASP A 292 -59.21 70.91 17.39
N GLN A 293 -58.15 71.23 18.16
CA GLN A 293 -58.19 72.25 19.22
C GLN A 293 -58.49 73.65 18.66
N GLU A 294 -57.87 74.02 17.54
CA GLU A 294 -58.12 75.30 16.89
C GLU A 294 -59.57 75.38 16.37
N GLN A 295 -60.07 74.30 15.78
CA GLN A 295 -61.46 74.20 15.32
C GLN A 295 -62.45 74.28 16.49
N GLN A 296 -62.19 73.59 17.60
CA GLN A 296 -63.00 73.71 18.82
C GLN A 296 -62.99 75.15 19.36
N LYS A 297 -61.82 75.79 19.42
CA LYS A 297 -61.71 77.20 19.82
C LYS A 297 -62.50 78.11 18.87
N ARG A 298 -62.41 77.91 17.56
CA ARG A 298 -63.19 78.68 16.57
C ARG A 298 -64.69 78.46 16.74
N GLN A 299 -65.14 77.24 16.98
CA GLN A 299 -66.54 76.93 17.25
C GLN A 299 -67.03 77.58 18.55
N GLN A 300 -66.23 77.55 19.62
CA GLN A 300 -66.54 78.23 20.88
C GLN A 300 -66.60 79.75 20.69
N LEU A 301 -65.63 80.35 19.98
CA LEU A 301 -65.65 81.78 19.67
C LEU A 301 -66.88 82.15 18.83
N ALA A 302 -67.21 81.35 17.81
CA ALA A 302 -68.38 81.56 16.96
C ALA A 302 -69.70 81.42 17.73
N ALA A 303 -69.78 80.48 18.68
CA ALA A 303 -70.93 80.34 19.57
C ALA A 303 -71.04 81.54 20.52
N GLN A 304 -69.94 81.98 21.12
CA GLN A 304 -69.88 83.18 21.95
C GLN A 304 -70.30 84.43 21.15
N LEU A 305 -69.82 84.58 19.91
CA LEU A 305 -70.20 85.67 19.00
C LEU A 305 -71.70 85.64 18.64
N LYS A 306 -72.33 84.46 18.54
CA LYS A 306 -73.79 84.33 18.32
C LYS A 306 -74.64 84.66 19.54
N GLU A 307 -74.08 84.56 20.74
CA GLU A 307 -74.75 84.92 22.00
C GLU A 307 -74.50 86.39 22.41
N ILE A 308 -73.73 87.16 21.64
CA ILE A 308 -73.52 88.59 21.89
C ILE A 308 -74.83 89.35 21.63
N THR A 309 -75.36 89.96 22.69
CA THR A 309 -76.51 90.86 22.64
C THR A 309 -76.13 92.23 22.06
N PRO A 310 -77.08 92.97 21.43
CA PRO A 310 -76.82 94.28 20.80
C PRO A 310 -76.12 95.31 21.70
N GLU A 311 -76.37 95.26 23.01
CA GLU A 311 -75.76 96.15 24.02
C GLU A 311 -74.26 95.89 24.25
N GLN A 312 -73.76 94.70 23.93
CA GLN A 312 -72.36 94.33 24.11
C GLN A 312 -71.49 94.68 22.88
N LEU A 313 -72.05 94.70 21.67
CA LEU A 313 -71.39 95.17 20.43
C LEU A 313 -71.01 96.67 20.52
N GLN A 314 -71.88 97.47 21.13
CA GLN A 314 -71.69 98.91 21.31
C GLN A 314 -70.53 99.24 22.27
N LYS A 315 -70.24 98.37 23.25
CA LYS A 315 -69.09 98.51 24.18
C LYS A 315 -67.74 98.14 23.55
N LEU A 316 -67.75 97.34 22.49
CA LEU A 316 -66.57 96.94 21.74
C LEU A 316 -66.28 97.85 20.53
N GLY A 317 -67.11 98.89 20.32
CA GLY A 317 -66.92 99.89 19.27
C GLY A 317 -67.36 99.46 17.87
N ILE A 318 -68.19 98.43 17.75
CA ILE A 318 -68.73 97.92 16.48
C ILE A 318 -70.19 98.37 16.34
N ASP A 319 -70.50 99.11 15.28
CA ASP A 319 -71.84 99.61 14.98
C ASP A 319 -72.74 98.49 14.40
N PRO A 320 -73.87 98.14 15.04
CA PRO A 320 -74.73 97.03 14.59
C PRO A 320 -75.33 97.22 13.19
N GLU A 321 -75.43 98.45 12.67
CA GLU A 321 -75.98 98.72 11.34
C GLU A 321 -75.04 98.36 10.17
N LEU A 322 -73.77 98.05 10.44
CA LEU A 322 -72.78 97.67 9.42
C LEU A 322 -72.74 96.16 9.09
N LEU A 323 -73.57 95.34 9.74
CA LEU A 323 -73.59 93.86 9.60
C LEU A 323 -74.86 93.31 8.90
N ALA A 324 -75.63 94.16 8.21
CA ALA A 324 -76.79 93.76 7.41
C ALA A 324 -76.42 93.12 6.06
#